data_AF-A0A6A1WVI5-F1
#
_entry.id   AF-A0A6A1WVI5-F1
#
_cell.length_a   1.000
_cell.length_b   1.000
_cell.length_c   1.000
_cell.angle_alpha   90.00
_cell.angle_beta   90.00
_cell.angle_gamma   90.00
#
_symmetry.space_group_name_H-M   'P 1'
#
loop_
_entity.id
_entity.type
_entity.pdbx_description
1 polymer ?
#
loop_
_entity_poly.entity_id
_entity_poly.type
_entity_poly.pdbx_seq_one_letter_code
_entity_poly.pdbx_strand_id
1 'polypeptide(L)'
;MCPRFDLLGASSGQCLLLFGKSFRIEVVLAQKDSADWAYRGEGAVNLVLAYTGSSPSFVGKVLRIHKAPRNGSPGASIPTLLSTHEQLLWRDIDGIVSSPNKEIAAQLYVPHVMSPLLGPKYVDPGRPTWRADAGKVDTHQDSVLLLTDHSLFPHGTLKGQPCISVEIKPKCGFLPVSRFISERNATKRSITRFRMHQFLKLHQGQIPELSEYNPPDLFSKSKDRIYKAMNDLFTTPQNNFRVFLNGSLVFGQLGGIAHATNLVISEAFEDALKSVCLINSDLFRRGLQTRLNLKLLVL
;
A
#
# COMPACT_ATOMS: atom_id res chain seq x y z
N MET A 1 6.71 -42.61 -43.78
CA MET A 1 7.25 -41.56 -44.68
C MET A 1 8.23 -40.71 -43.89
N CYS A 2 9.50 -40.70 -44.26
CA CYS A 2 10.49 -39.80 -43.67
C CYS A 2 10.60 -38.52 -44.51
N PRO A 3 10.62 -37.32 -43.90
CA PRO A 3 11.28 -36.16 -44.49
C PRO A 3 12.80 -36.30 -44.35
N ARG A 4 13.54 -35.94 -45.40
CA ARG A 4 15.02 -35.89 -45.39
C ARG A 4 15.51 -34.73 -44.53
N PHE A 5 16.68 -34.93 -43.92
CA PHE A 5 17.55 -33.84 -43.51
C PHE A 5 18.45 -33.45 -44.69
N ASP A 6 18.50 -32.15 -44.99
CA ASP A 6 19.60 -31.56 -45.76
C ASP A 6 20.24 -30.46 -44.89
N LEU A 7 21.53 -30.67 -44.57
CA LEU A 7 22.37 -29.71 -43.84
C LEU A 7 23.28 -29.01 -44.84
N LEU A 8 23.16 -27.68 -44.97
CA LEU A 8 24.12 -26.85 -45.71
C LEU A 8 24.38 -25.54 -44.99
N GLY A 9 25.67 -25.18 -44.89
CA GLY A 9 26.13 -23.80 -44.71
C GLY A 9 26.04 -23.22 -43.30
N ALA A 10 27.08 -23.46 -42.48
CA ALA A 10 27.32 -22.64 -41.31
C ALA A 10 28.03 -21.32 -41.70
N SER A 11 27.43 -20.18 -41.41
CA SER A 11 28.16 -18.92 -41.18
C SER A 11 27.44 -18.03 -40.16
N SER A 12 28.20 -17.50 -39.21
CA SER A 12 27.87 -16.40 -38.28
C SER A 12 26.41 -16.28 -37.79
N GLY A 13 26.07 -16.97 -36.69
CA GLY A 13 24.86 -16.68 -35.92
C GLY A 13 24.41 -17.84 -35.03
N GLN A 14 24.75 -17.81 -33.73
CA GLN A 14 24.19 -18.77 -32.77
C GLN A 14 22.72 -18.44 -32.47
N CYS A 15 21.82 -18.92 -33.33
CA CYS A 15 20.39 -18.96 -33.04
C CYS A 15 20.10 -20.13 -32.09
N LEU A 16 20.14 -19.88 -30.78
CA LEU A 16 19.86 -20.90 -29.77
C LEU A 16 18.34 -21.05 -29.57
N LEU A 17 17.73 -21.99 -30.30
CA LEU A 17 16.35 -22.44 -30.10
C LEU A 17 16.19 -23.14 -28.74
N LEU A 18 15.86 -22.39 -27.69
CA LEU A 18 15.51 -22.95 -26.38
C LEU A 18 14.02 -23.28 -26.29
N PHE A 19 13.70 -24.56 -26.48
CA PHE A 19 12.37 -25.10 -26.23
C PHE A 19 12.03 -25.10 -24.73
N GLY A 20 10.89 -24.51 -24.38
CA GLY A 20 9.91 -25.13 -23.48
C GLY A 20 10.25 -25.31 -21.98
N LYS A 21 11.35 -24.77 -21.45
CA LYS A 21 11.57 -24.69 -19.99
C LYS A 21 11.68 -23.24 -19.54
N SER A 22 10.72 -22.81 -18.71
CA SER A 22 10.74 -21.46 -18.13
C SER A 22 11.90 -21.35 -17.14
N PHE A 23 13.01 -20.73 -17.58
CA PHE A 23 14.10 -20.40 -16.68
C PHE A 23 13.59 -19.48 -15.57
N ARG A 24 13.74 -19.96 -14.33
CA ARG A 24 13.45 -19.19 -13.12
C ARG A 24 14.67 -18.33 -12.84
N ILE A 25 14.49 -17.01 -12.83
CA ILE A 25 15.48 -16.08 -12.32
C ILE A 25 15.07 -15.81 -10.87
N GLU A 26 15.79 -16.44 -9.95
CA GLU A 26 15.79 -16.07 -8.55
C GLU A 26 16.67 -14.83 -8.39
N VAL A 27 16.14 -13.80 -7.75
CA VAL A 27 16.87 -12.56 -7.46
C VAL A 27 17.42 -12.68 -6.05
N VAL A 28 18.73 -12.82 -5.93
CA VAL A 28 19.45 -12.68 -4.66
C VAL A 28 19.95 -11.24 -4.58
N LEU A 29 19.47 -10.48 -3.58
CA LEU A 29 19.98 -9.15 -3.27
C LEU A 29 21.23 -9.28 -2.40
N ALA A 30 22.34 -8.69 -2.84
CA ALA A 30 23.60 -8.61 -2.11
C ALA A 30 23.79 -7.23 -1.46
N GLN A 31 24.76 -7.12 -0.55
CA GLN A 31 25.06 -5.87 0.16
C GLN A 31 25.28 -4.67 -0.78
N LYS A 32 25.93 -4.89 -1.93
CA LYS A 32 26.16 -3.87 -2.96
C LYS A 32 24.87 -3.25 -3.50
N ASP A 33 23.77 -4.03 -3.54
CA ASP A 33 22.50 -3.61 -4.11
C ASP A 33 21.73 -2.70 -3.14
N SER A 34 22.14 -2.60 -1.87
CA SER A 34 21.49 -1.74 -0.87
C SER A 34 21.50 -0.24 -1.23
N ALA A 35 22.46 0.21 -2.03
CA ALA A 35 22.53 1.60 -2.51
C ALA A 35 21.39 1.97 -3.47
N ASP A 36 20.75 0.99 -4.11
CA ASP A 36 19.62 1.19 -5.01
C ASP A 36 18.26 1.22 -4.29
N TRP A 37 18.21 1.20 -2.94
CA TRP A 37 16.97 1.16 -2.17
C TRP A 37 16.88 2.31 -1.16
N ALA A 38 16.00 3.27 -1.41
CA ALA A 38 15.75 4.41 -0.54
C ALA A 38 14.57 4.19 0.41
N TYR A 39 14.60 4.79 1.61
CA TYR A 39 13.50 4.72 2.56
C TYR A 39 12.20 5.33 2.00
N ARG A 40 11.12 4.54 1.98
CA ARG A 40 9.78 4.98 1.54
C ARG A 40 8.82 5.19 2.71
N GLY A 41 8.96 4.43 3.80
CA GLY A 41 8.10 4.55 4.98
C GLY A 41 8.11 3.30 5.85
N GLU A 42 7.44 3.36 7.00
CA GLU A 42 7.30 2.21 7.89
C GLU A 42 5.98 2.21 8.67
N GLY A 43 5.63 1.04 9.19
CA GLY A 43 4.61 0.83 10.20
C GLY A 43 5.15 0.04 11.38
N ALA A 44 4.26 -0.36 12.30
CA ALA A 44 4.65 -1.09 13.51
C ALA A 44 5.41 -2.42 13.25
N VAL A 45 5.11 -3.08 12.12
CA VAL A 45 5.60 -4.44 11.82
C VAL A 45 6.52 -4.48 10.58
N ASN A 46 6.49 -3.45 9.72
CA ASN A 46 7.13 -3.50 8.40
C ASN A 46 7.84 -2.18 8.06
N LEU A 47 9.02 -2.28 7.46
CA LEU A 47 9.76 -1.24 6.76
C LEU A 47 9.47 -1.36 5.25
N VAL A 48 9.42 -0.23 4.54
CA VAL A 48 9.25 -0.16 3.08
C VAL A 48 10.37 0.67 2.47
N LEU A 49 11.06 0.11 1.48
CA LEU A 49 12.10 0.77 0.69
C LEU A 49 11.68 0.84 -0.78
N ALA A 50 11.87 1.96 -1.46
CA ALA A 50 11.60 2.11 -2.89
C ALA A 50 12.88 1.98 -3.72
N TYR A 51 12.78 1.36 -4.90
CA TYR A 51 13.90 1.21 -5.81
C TYR A 51 14.26 2.55 -6.47
N THR A 52 15.54 2.92 -6.40
CA THR A 52 16.11 4.15 -6.99
C THR A 52 17.22 3.88 -8.02
N GLY A 53 17.62 2.63 -8.22
CA GLY A 53 18.59 2.24 -9.24
C GLY A 53 18.00 2.17 -10.65
N SER A 54 18.78 1.63 -11.59
CA SER A 54 18.46 1.59 -13.03
C SER A 54 18.00 0.22 -13.55
N SER A 55 18.09 -0.85 -12.77
CA SER A 55 17.74 -2.21 -13.21
C SER A 55 16.27 -2.34 -13.62
N PRO A 56 15.95 -2.71 -14.88
CA PRO A 56 14.57 -2.85 -15.35
C PRO A 56 13.73 -3.85 -14.55
N SER A 57 14.36 -4.77 -13.82
CA SER A 57 13.67 -5.74 -12.96
C SER A 57 13.03 -5.12 -11.71
N PHE A 58 13.53 -3.96 -11.25
CA PHE A 58 13.11 -3.32 -10.00
C PHE A 58 12.56 -1.89 -10.17
N VAL A 59 12.69 -1.28 -11.35
CA VAL A 59 12.03 0.01 -11.65
C VAL A 59 10.53 -0.06 -11.35
N GLY A 60 10.05 0.88 -10.53
CA GLY A 60 8.65 0.89 -10.07
C GLY A 60 8.32 -0.19 -9.04
N LYS A 61 9.29 -0.65 -8.24
CA LYS A 61 9.11 -1.61 -7.14
C LYS A 61 9.46 -1.03 -5.77
N VAL A 62 8.85 -1.62 -4.75
CA VAL A 62 9.24 -1.46 -3.35
C VAL A 62 9.58 -2.81 -2.73
N LEU A 63 10.56 -2.82 -1.83
CA LEU A 63 10.75 -3.90 -0.86
C LEU A 63 9.91 -3.63 0.38
N ARG A 64 9.24 -4.66 0.87
CA ARG A 64 8.59 -4.68 2.17
C ARG A 64 9.29 -5.71 3.05
N ILE A 65 9.86 -5.24 4.15
CA ILE A 65 10.76 -5.97 5.06
C ILE A 65 10.12 -6.01 6.45
N HIS A 66 10.04 -7.18 7.09
CA HIS A 66 9.53 -7.28 8.46
C HIS A 66 10.53 -6.71 9.47
N LYS A 67 9.99 -6.13 10.56
CA LYS A 67 10.78 -5.57 11.65
C LYS A 67 10.88 -6.57 12.80
N ALA A 68 12.09 -6.80 13.30
CA ALA A 68 12.30 -7.60 14.51
C ALA A 68 11.62 -6.96 15.75
N PRO A 69 11.07 -7.75 16.68
CA PRO A 69 10.51 -7.23 17.94
C PRO A 69 11.59 -6.55 18.79
N ARG A 70 11.30 -5.33 19.28
CA ARG A 70 12.25 -4.53 20.06
C ARG A 70 12.55 -5.08 21.46
N ASN A 71 11.66 -5.93 21.99
CA ASN A 71 11.84 -6.66 23.24
C ASN A 71 11.92 -8.15 22.89
N GLY A 72 13.11 -8.75 23.00
CA GLY A 72 13.35 -10.13 22.60
C GLY A 72 12.83 -11.15 23.60
N SER A 73 11.51 -11.37 23.64
CA SER A 73 10.92 -12.54 24.30
C SER A 73 11.10 -13.78 23.41
N PRO A 74 12.00 -14.73 23.73
CA PRO A 74 12.18 -15.94 22.93
C PRO A 74 11.04 -16.89 23.26
N GLY A 75 10.29 -17.34 22.25
CA GLY A 75 9.22 -18.34 22.46
C GLY A 75 7.78 -17.81 22.41
N ALA A 76 7.52 -16.65 21.79
CA ALA A 76 6.21 -16.46 21.18
C ALA A 76 6.06 -17.50 20.06
N SER A 77 5.09 -18.41 20.20
CA SER A 77 4.74 -19.39 19.16
C SER A 77 4.57 -18.69 17.81
N ILE A 78 4.91 -19.39 16.71
CA ILE A 78 4.63 -18.93 15.34
C ILE A 78 3.19 -18.40 15.34
N PRO A 79 2.97 -17.07 15.20
CA PRO A 79 1.65 -16.52 15.44
C PRO A 79 0.69 -17.16 14.46
N THR A 80 -0.37 -17.80 14.96
CA THR A 80 -1.37 -18.44 14.10
C THR A 80 -1.77 -17.47 13.00
N LEU A 81 -1.62 -17.95 11.76
CA LEU A 81 -1.45 -17.08 10.61
C LEU A 81 -2.61 -16.10 10.42
N LEU A 82 -3.79 -16.57 10.77
CA LEU A 82 -4.97 -15.78 11.06
C LEU A 82 -5.43 -16.23 12.46
N SER A 83 -5.87 -15.29 13.29
CA SER A 83 -6.58 -15.63 14.53
C SER A 83 -7.85 -16.41 14.23
N THR A 84 -8.38 -17.17 15.19
CA THR A 84 -9.63 -17.93 15.01
C THR A 84 -10.80 -17.07 14.49
N HIS A 85 -10.85 -15.79 14.86
CA HIS A 85 -11.85 -14.84 14.37
C HIS A 85 -11.63 -14.44 12.92
N GLU A 86 -10.37 -14.23 12.50
CA GLU A 86 -10.02 -13.96 11.10
C GLU A 86 -10.24 -15.19 10.21
N GLN A 87 -9.93 -16.40 10.71
CA GLN A 87 -10.26 -17.64 10.03
C GLN A 87 -11.77 -17.77 9.78
N LEU A 88 -12.60 -17.48 10.79
CA LEU A 88 -14.06 -17.48 10.65
C LEU A 88 -14.58 -16.37 9.72
N LEU A 89 -13.95 -15.18 9.73
CA LEU A 89 -14.34 -14.06 8.88
C LEU A 89 -14.03 -14.29 7.39
N TRP A 90 -12.90 -14.95 7.11
CA TRP A 90 -12.41 -15.17 5.74
C TRP A 90 -12.64 -16.60 5.23
N ARG A 91 -13.31 -17.48 5.99
CA ARG A 91 -13.55 -18.90 5.65
C ARG A 91 -14.20 -19.10 4.28
N ASP A 92 -15.05 -18.15 3.87
CA ASP A 92 -15.85 -18.19 2.66
C ASP A 92 -15.12 -17.53 1.46
N ILE A 93 -13.84 -17.15 1.61
CA ILE A 93 -13.00 -16.55 0.57
C ILE A 93 -11.82 -17.49 0.25
N ASP A 94 -11.85 -18.07 -0.96
CA ASP A 94 -10.88 -19.05 -1.41
C ASP A 94 -9.42 -18.57 -1.29
N GLY A 95 -8.58 -19.47 -0.76
CA GLY A 95 -7.15 -19.28 -0.60
C GLY A 95 -6.71 -18.45 0.60
N ILE A 96 -7.54 -17.58 1.17
CA ILE A 96 -7.11 -16.69 2.28
C ILE A 96 -6.83 -17.48 3.55
N VAL A 97 -7.76 -18.34 3.99
CA VAL A 97 -7.58 -19.12 5.23
C VAL A 97 -6.59 -20.26 5.07
N SER A 98 -6.46 -20.82 3.87
CA SER A 98 -5.50 -21.87 3.53
C SER A 98 -4.12 -21.32 3.09
N SER A 99 -3.89 -20.00 3.18
CA SER A 99 -2.59 -19.41 2.85
C SER A 99 -1.50 -19.92 3.78
N PRO A 100 -0.26 -20.17 3.30
CA PRO A 100 0.83 -20.64 4.15
C PRO A 100 1.53 -19.51 4.92
N ASN A 101 1.39 -18.25 4.47
CA ASN A 101 1.91 -17.07 5.19
C ASN A 101 0.98 -15.84 5.05
N LYS A 102 1.16 -14.83 5.93
CA LYS A 102 0.28 -13.64 6.02
C LYS A 102 0.40 -12.77 4.77
N GLU A 103 1.52 -12.88 4.10
CA GLU A 103 1.93 -12.15 2.92
C GLU A 103 1.11 -12.61 1.71
N ILE A 104 0.97 -13.94 1.52
CA ILE A 104 0.10 -14.55 0.51
C ILE A 104 -1.37 -14.27 0.84
N ALA A 105 -1.78 -14.38 2.12
CA ALA A 105 -3.14 -14.02 2.52
C ALA A 105 -3.49 -12.56 2.18
N ALA A 106 -2.57 -11.62 2.42
CA ALA A 106 -2.72 -10.22 2.06
C ALA A 106 -2.69 -9.99 0.53
N GLN A 107 -1.90 -10.77 -0.22
CA GLN A 107 -1.90 -10.72 -1.69
C GLN A 107 -3.20 -11.25 -2.30
N LEU A 108 -3.82 -12.28 -1.71
CA LEU A 108 -5.12 -12.83 -2.13
C LEU A 108 -6.31 -11.96 -1.69
N TYR A 109 -6.19 -11.23 -0.59
CA TYR A 109 -7.19 -10.25 -0.15
C TYR A 109 -7.49 -9.18 -1.21
N VAL A 110 -6.48 -8.73 -1.96
CA VAL A 110 -6.70 -7.68 -2.98
C VAL A 110 -7.57 -8.14 -4.17
N PRO A 111 -7.28 -9.25 -4.89
CA PRO A 111 -8.13 -9.75 -5.96
C PRO A 111 -9.42 -10.42 -5.46
N HIS A 112 -9.46 -11.05 -4.28
CA HIS A 112 -10.64 -11.80 -3.82
C HIS A 112 -11.60 -11.01 -2.92
N VAL A 113 -11.14 -9.93 -2.26
CA VAL A 113 -12.00 -9.08 -1.41
C VAL A 113 -12.10 -7.66 -1.94
N MET A 114 -10.98 -6.99 -2.25
CA MET A 114 -11.01 -5.58 -2.67
C MET A 114 -11.54 -5.41 -4.10
N SER A 115 -11.13 -6.26 -5.04
CA SER A 115 -11.53 -6.17 -6.45
C SER A 115 -13.04 -6.35 -6.67
N PRO A 116 -13.75 -7.31 -6.03
CA PRO A 116 -15.22 -7.39 -6.12
C PRO A 116 -15.95 -6.20 -5.51
N LEU A 117 -15.41 -5.61 -4.43
CA LEU A 117 -16.06 -4.50 -3.71
C LEU A 117 -15.87 -3.13 -4.38
N LEU A 118 -14.68 -2.88 -4.94
CA LEU A 118 -14.32 -1.60 -5.55
C LEU A 118 -14.45 -1.62 -7.07
N GLY A 119 -14.29 -2.80 -7.69
CA GLY A 119 -14.28 -3.02 -9.14
C GLY A 119 -12.87 -3.20 -9.71
N PRO A 120 -12.63 -4.19 -10.58
CA PRO A 120 -11.29 -4.57 -11.06
C PRO A 120 -10.56 -3.47 -11.85
N LYS A 121 -11.29 -2.48 -12.38
CA LYS A 121 -10.69 -1.32 -13.07
C LYS A 121 -10.02 -0.30 -12.13
N TYR A 122 -10.36 -0.33 -10.84
CA TYR A 122 -9.80 0.58 -9.83
C TYR A 122 -8.77 -0.11 -8.92
N VAL A 123 -8.85 -1.43 -8.77
CA VAL A 123 -7.93 -2.23 -7.97
C VAL A 123 -6.81 -2.77 -8.85
N ASP A 124 -5.58 -2.34 -8.56
CA ASP A 124 -4.38 -2.98 -9.07
C ASP A 124 -3.92 -4.03 -8.03
N PRO A 125 -4.10 -5.34 -8.26
CA PRO A 125 -3.70 -6.37 -7.30
C PRO A 125 -2.18 -6.53 -7.18
N GLY A 126 -1.39 -5.74 -7.93
CA GLY A 126 -0.01 -6.09 -8.23
C GLY A 126 0.06 -7.28 -9.19
N ARG A 127 1.27 -7.66 -9.59
CA ARG A 127 1.44 -8.90 -10.37
C ARG A 127 1.31 -10.10 -9.41
N PRO A 128 0.40 -11.07 -9.66
CA PRO A 128 0.26 -12.24 -8.80
C PRO A 128 1.56 -13.05 -8.71
N THR A 129 1.85 -13.56 -7.52
CA THR A 129 3.10 -14.19 -7.09
C THR A 129 3.14 -15.70 -7.32
N TRP A 130 2.58 -16.22 -8.42
CA TRP A 130 2.80 -17.62 -8.86
C TRP A 130 4.24 -17.90 -9.38
N ARG A 131 5.23 -17.23 -8.76
CA ARG A 131 6.63 -17.62 -8.61
C ARG A 131 7.07 -17.30 -7.17
N ALA A 132 7.04 -18.30 -6.29
CA ALA A 132 8.10 -18.60 -5.31
C ALA A 132 7.61 -19.63 -4.28
N ASP A 133 8.23 -20.82 -4.29
CA ASP A 133 8.36 -21.66 -3.10
C ASP A 133 9.78 -21.46 -2.55
N ALA A 134 9.94 -21.63 -1.23
CA ALA A 134 11.20 -21.66 -0.44
C ALA A 134 11.95 -20.33 -0.10
N GLY A 135 11.67 -19.80 1.10
CA GLY A 135 12.55 -19.06 2.07
C GLY A 135 13.02 -17.62 1.79
N LYS A 136 12.94 -16.58 2.70
CA LYS A 136 12.33 -16.44 4.06
C LYS A 136 12.14 -15.01 4.81
N VAL A 137 12.85 -13.84 4.59
CA VAL A 137 13.44 -12.72 5.51
C VAL A 137 12.56 -12.09 6.62
N ASP A 138 12.96 -11.57 7.83
CA ASP A 138 14.12 -11.45 8.82
C ASP A 138 15.62 -11.76 8.49
N THR A 139 16.60 -11.50 9.40
CA THR A 139 18.03 -11.92 9.32
C THR A 139 18.31 -13.37 9.75
N HIS A 140 17.37 -14.02 10.45
CA HIS A 140 17.28 -15.49 10.56
C HIS A 140 16.42 -16.10 9.43
N GLN A 141 16.18 -15.31 8.39
CA GLN A 141 15.31 -15.58 7.28
C GLN A 141 15.99 -15.05 5.97
N ASP A 142 15.49 -15.35 4.74
CA ASP A 142 16.31 -15.33 3.49
C ASP A 142 15.63 -14.74 2.20
N SER A 143 14.45 -14.09 2.29
CA SER A 143 13.70 -13.42 1.18
C SER A 143 12.74 -12.29 1.59
N VAL A 144 12.71 -11.19 0.85
CA VAL A 144 11.84 -10.03 1.11
C VAL A 144 10.65 -9.96 0.14
N LEU A 145 9.57 -9.26 0.51
CA LEU A 145 8.46 -9.02 -0.42
C LEU A 145 8.80 -7.90 -1.41
N LEU A 146 8.91 -8.25 -2.70
CA LEU A 146 8.97 -7.29 -3.80
C LEU A 146 7.55 -6.98 -4.30
N LEU A 147 7.11 -5.73 -4.14
CA LEU A 147 5.78 -5.25 -4.52
C LEU A 147 5.89 -4.15 -5.60
N THR A 148 4.79 -3.88 -6.31
CA THR A 148 4.72 -2.69 -7.19
C THR A 148 4.67 -1.42 -6.33
N ASP A 149 5.43 -0.39 -6.69
CA ASP A 149 5.30 0.92 -6.06
C ASP A 149 4.00 1.59 -6.55
N HIS A 150 2.94 1.47 -5.77
CA HIS A 150 1.64 2.08 -6.07
C HIS A 150 1.65 3.62 -5.97
N SER A 151 2.75 4.23 -5.52
CA SER A 151 2.95 5.68 -5.63
C SER A 151 3.42 6.14 -7.02
N LEU A 152 3.60 5.18 -7.95
CA LEU A 152 3.97 5.36 -9.34
C LEU A 152 2.96 4.66 -10.27
N PHE A 153 2.54 5.31 -11.36
CA PHE A 153 1.76 4.65 -12.41
C PHE A 153 2.68 3.88 -13.37
N PRO A 154 2.44 2.58 -13.65
CA PRO A 154 3.27 1.77 -14.57
C PRO A 154 3.44 2.33 -15.99
N HIS A 155 2.55 3.23 -16.42
CA HIS A 155 2.59 3.90 -17.72
C HIS A 155 2.82 5.42 -17.63
N GLY A 156 2.90 6.01 -16.43
CA GLY A 156 3.10 7.45 -16.24
C GLY A 156 4.54 7.87 -16.54
N THR A 157 5.50 7.10 -16.02
CA THR A 157 6.94 7.30 -16.25
C THR A 157 7.33 7.19 -17.73
N LEU A 158 6.60 6.39 -18.52
CA LEU A 158 6.85 6.22 -19.96
C LEU A 158 6.49 7.45 -20.83
N LYS A 159 5.83 8.47 -20.27
CA LYS A 159 5.49 9.72 -20.98
C LYS A 159 5.90 10.99 -20.22
N GLY A 160 6.70 10.88 -19.16
CA GLY A 160 7.08 12.02 -18.31
C GLY A 160 5.89 12.73 -17.66
N GLN A 161 4.73 12.06 -17.54
CA GLN A 161 3.54 12.67 -16.95
C GLN A 161 3.59 12.57 -15.42
N PRO A 162 3.24 13.65 -14.70
CA PRO A 162 3.24 13.65 -13.24
C PRO A 162 2.23 12.65 -12.68
N CYS A 163 2.67 11.87 -11.70
CA CYS A 163 1.87 10.90 -10.96
C CYS A 163 1.53 11.47 -9.57
N ILE A 164 0.26 11.73 -9.30
CA ILE A 164 -0.23 11.99 -7.94
C ILE A 164 -0.89 10.72 -7.42
N SER A 165 -0.48 10.30 -6.22
CA SER A 165 -1.10 9.19 -5.48
C SER A 165 -1.43 9.62 -4.06
N VAL A 166 -2.46 8.99 -3.49
CA VAL A 166 -2.97 9.29 -2.14
C VAL A 166 -3.08 7.99 -1.36
N GLU A 167 -2.45 7.94 -0.20
CA GLU A 167 -2.61 6.86 0.78
C GLU A 167 -3.64 7.30 1.82
N ILE A 168 -4.72 6.50 1.97
CA ILE A 168 -5.68 6.68 3.05
C ILE A 168 -5.68 5.42 3.92
N LYS A 169 -5.56 5.61 5.24
CA LYS A 169 -5.73 4.55 6.24
C LYS A 169 -7.08 4.70 6.93
N PRO A 170 -8.17 4.14 6.39
CA PRO A 170 -9.54 4.58 6.67
C PRO A 170 -10.06 4.20 8.06
N LYS A 171 -9.48 3.18 8.70
CA LYS A 171 -9.92 2.59 9.98
C LYS A 171 -11.35 2.00 9.88
N CYS A 172 -11.98 1.70 11.02
CA CYS A 172 -13.29 1.07 11.08
C CYS A 172 -14.43 2.08 10.85
N GLY A 173 -15.20 1.88 9.76
CA GLY A 173 -16.30 2.75 9.32
C GLY A 173 -17.67 2.53 9.95
N PHE A 174 -17.82 1.64 10.93
CA PHE A 174 -19.12 1.29 11.51
C PHE A 174 -19.13 1.33 13.05
N LEU A 175 -20.32 1.46 13.62
CA LEU A 175 -20.58 1.30 15.05
C LEU A 175 -21.02 -0.14 15.35
N PRO A 176 -20.49 -0.79 16.39
CA PRO A 176 -20.85 -2.16 16.74
C PRO A 176 -22.25 -2.22 17.41
N VAL A 177 -23.14 -3.03 16.83
CA VAL A 177 -24.51 -3.29 17.33
C VAL A 177 -24.62 -4.52 18.26
N SER A 178 -23.48 -5.05 18.72
CA SER A 178 -23.43 -6.33 19.43
C SER A 178 -24.14 -6.32 20.79
N ARG A 179 -25.05 -7.28 21.00
CA ARG A 179 -25.70 -7.56 22.30
C ARG A 179 -24.71 -7.92 23.43
N PHE A 180 -23.48 -8.32 23.08
CA PHE A 180 -22.43 -8.67 24.03
C PHE A 180 -21.65 -7.44 24.56
N ILE A 181 -22.01 -6.23 24.13
CA ILE A 181 -21.53 -5.00 24.78
C ILE A 181 -22.32 -4.81 26.08
N SER A 182 -21.66 -4.95 27.23
CA SER A 182 -22.21 -4.62 28.55
C SER A 182 -22.58 -3.14 28.68
N GLU A 183 -23.56 -2.77 29.51
CA GLU A 183 -23.95 -1.36 29.71
C GLU A 183 -22.82 -0.46 30.24
N ARG A 184 -21.89 -0.97 31.06
CA ARG A 184 -20.65 -0.26 31.44
C ARG A 184 -19.82 0.24 30.23
N ASN A 185 -20.01 -0.39 29.08
CA ASN A 185 -19.33 -0.10 27.81
C ASN A 185 -20.30 0.43 26.73
N ALA A 186 -21.50 0.89 27.10
CA ALA A 186 -22.56 1.32 26.15
C ALA A 186 -22.09 2.40 25.16
N THR A 187 -21.17 3.27 25.56
CA THR A 187 -20.50 4.28 24.69
C THR A 187 -19.94 3.69 23.40
N LYS A 188 -19.55 2.41 23.38
CA LYS A 188 -19.09 1.71 22.17
C LYS A 188 -20.15 1.61 21.08
N ARG A 189 -21.44 1.72 21.42
CA ARG A 189 -22.57 1.66 20.48
C ARG A 189 -22.84 3.01 19.79
N SER A 190 -22.41 4.13 20.39
CA SER A 190 -22.68 5.50 19.90
C SER A 190 -21.44 6.27 19.45
N ILE A 191 -20.25 5.97 20.00
CA ILE A 191 -18.99 6.65 19.67
C ILE A 191 -18.07 5.70 18.90
N THR A 192 -17.46 6.21 17.82
CA THR A 192 -16.61 5.38 16.95
C THR A 192 -15.34 4.90 17.65
N ARG A 193 -14.88 3.69 17.30
CA ARG A 193 -13.61 3.13 17.82
C ARG A 193 -12.41 4.04 17.53
N PHE A 194 -12.45 4.82 16.44
CA PHE A 194 -11.45 5.82 16.11
C PHE A 194 -11.49 7.00 17.09
N ARG A 195 -12.65 7.63 17.30
CA ARG A 195 -12.77 8.80 18.20
C ARG A 195 -12.41 8.44 19.64
N MET A 196 -12.84 7.28 20.15
CA MET A 196 -12.38 6.78 21.46
C MET A 196 -10.86 6.56 21.52
N HIS A 197 -10.22 6.17 20.41
CA HIS A 197 -8.76 6.01 20.37
C HIS A 197 -8.02 7.36 20.35
N GLN A 198 -8.59 8.38 19.71
CA GLN A 198 -7.99 9.72 19.65
C GLN A 198 -7.80 10.30 21.07
N PHE A 199 -8.82 10.20 21.93
CA PHE A 199 -8.70 10.62 23.34
C PHE A 199 -7.59 9.86 24.09
N LEU A 200 -7.52 8.53 23.96
CA LEU A 200 -6.45 7.74 24.60
C LEU A 200 -5.06 8.14 24.09
N LYS A 201 -4.91 8.33 22.78
CA LYS A 201 -3.65 8.76 22.16
C LYS A 201 -3.21 10.14 22.62
N LEU A 202 -4.14 11.09 22.73
CA LEU A 202 -3.86 12.44 23.21
C LEU A 202 -3.39 12.40 24.67
N HIS A 203 -4.11 11.67 25.53
CA HIS A 203 -3.71 11.45 26.93
C HIS A 203 -2.34 10.77 27.06
N GLN A 204 -1.96 9.92 26.10
CA GLN A 204 -0.66 9.26 26.04
C GLN A 204 0.44 10.08 25.33
N GLY A 205 0.17 11.33 24.91
CA GLY A 205 1.12 12.16 24.18
C GLY A 205 1.51 11.62 22.79
N GLN A 206 0.76 10.65 22.24
CA GLN A 206 1.05 10.02 20.94
C GLN A 206 0.58 10.86 19.75
N ILE A 207 -0.26 11.87 19.99
CA ILE A 207 -0.75 12.83 19.00
C ILE A 207 -0.80 14.21 19.67
N PRO A 208 -0.55 15.31 18.94
CA PRO A 208 -0.63 16.66 19.51
C PRO A 208 -2.08 17.11 19.77
N GLU A 209 -3.03 16.60 19.00
CA GLU A 209 -4.43 17.03 18.99
C GLU A 209 -5.38 15.91 18.50
N LEU A 210 -6.68 16.07 18.76
CA LEU A 210 -7.70 15.14 18.27
C LEU A 210 -7.96 15.37 16.78
N SER A 211 -7.85 14.31 15.97
CA SER A 211 -8.25 14.38 14.55
C SER A 211 -9.75 14.67 14.40
N GLU A 212 -10.08 15.53 13.45
CA GLU A 212 -11.43 15.83 13.00
C GLU A 212 -12.06 14.66 12.22
N TYR A 213 -11.22 13.80 11.63
CA TYR A 213 -11.65 12.71 10.75
C TYR A 213 -12.54 11.70 11.50
N ASN A 214 -13.65 11.35 10.87
CA ASN A 214 -14.59 10.38 11.38
C ASN A 214 -14.88 9.30 10.32
N PRO A 215 -14.39 8.05 10.50
CA PRO A 215 -14.47 7.01 9.46
C PRO A 215 -15.86 6.76 8.86
N PRO A 216 -16.98 6.74 9.61
CA PRO A 216 -18.31 6.54 9.02
C PRO A 216 -18.73 7.60 8.00
N ASP A 217 -18.07 8.76 7.93
CA ASP A 217 -18.32 9.78 6.91
C ASP A 217 -17.70 9.36 5.56
N LEU A 218 -16.51 8.77 5.57
CA LEU A 218 -15.86 8.20 4.37
C LEU A 218 -16.62 6.96 3.83
N PHE A 219 -17.18 6.13 4.70
CA PHE A 219 -17.96 4.94 4.32
C PHE A 219 -19.45 5.21 4.11
N SER A 220 -19.89 6.47 4.19
CA SER A 220 -21.31 6.86 4.23
C SER A 220 -22.10 6.63 2.94
N LYS A 221 -21.42 6.48 1.80
CA LYS A 221 -21.96 6.62 0.43
C LYS A 221 -22.60 8.00 0.11
N SER A 222 -22.55 8.95 1.04
CA SER A 222 -23.00 10.33 0.82
C SER A 222 -21.82 11.17 0.32
N LYS A 223 -21.99 11.83 -0.84
CA LYS A 223 -20.94 12.66 -1.44
C LYS A 223 -20.45 13.75 -0.49
N ASP A 224 -21.36 14.40 0.23
CA ASP A 224 -21.04 15.52 1.11
C ASP A 224 -20.30 15.06 2.37
N ARG A 225 -20.69 13.90 2.94
CA ARG A 225 -19.98 13.28 4.07
C ARG A 225 -18.60 12.75 3.65
N ILE A 226 -18.48 12.18 2.45
CA ILE A 226 -17.17 11.77 1.88
C ILE A 226 -16.28 13.02 1.67
N TYR A 227 -16.83 14.10 1.11
CA TYR A 227 -16.11 15.36 0.93
C TYR A 227 -15.65 15.94 2.27
N LYS A 228 -16.53 15.97 3.28
CA LYS A 228 -16.16 16.33 4.66
C LYS A 228 -15.02 15.46 5.17
N ALA A 229 -15.13 14.13 5.06
CA ALA A 229 -14.10 13.21 5.53
C ALA A 229 -12.73 13.44 4.84
N MET A 230 -12.71 13.80 3.55
CA MET A 230 -11.49 14.18 2.84
C MET A 230 -10.90 15.49 3.35
N ASN A 231 -11.73 16.50 3.63
CA ASN A 231 -11.27 17.75 4.25
C ASN A 231 -10.73 17.50 5.67
N ASP A 232 -11.43 16.72 6.50
CA ASP A 232 -10.99 16.39 7.86
C ASP A 232 -9.62 15.66 7.87
N LEU A 233 -9.39 14.80 6.88
CA LEU A 233 -8.12 14.10 6.62
C LEU A 233 -7.01 15.07 6.16
N PHE A 234 -7.37 16.12 5.41
CA PHE A 234 -6.44 17.16 5.02
C PHE A 234 -6.11 18.10 6.20
N THR A 235 -7.09 18.48 7.03
CA THR A 235 -6.86 19.31 8.22
C THR A 235 -6.03 18.57 9.26
N THR A 236 -6.31 17.29 9.52
CA THR A 236 -5.67 16.50 10.60
C THR A 236 -5.09 15.16 10.11
N PRO A 237 -4.04 15.16 9.25
CA PRO A 237 -3.60 13.96 8.51
C PRO A 237 -3.04 12.83 9.38
N GLN A 238 -2.38 13.13 10.51
CA GLN A 238 -1.81 12.15 11.45
C GLN A 238 -1.07 10.97 10.76
N ASN A 239 -1.59 9.74 10.88
CA ASN A 239 -1.19 8.56 10.09
C ASN A 239 -2.36 7.97 9.31
N ASN A 240 -3.29 8.84 8.92
CA ASN A 240 -4.51 8.55 8.21
C ASN A 240 -4.47 8.98 6.74
N PHE A 241 -3.64 9.98 6.39
CA PHE A 241 -3.60 10.57 5.06
C PHE A 241 -2.17 10.95 4.64
N ARG A 242 -1.80 10.64 3.40
CA ARG A 242 -0.56 11.10 2.74
C ARG A 242 -0.80 11.34 1.25
N VAL A 243 -0.05 12.27 0.67
CA VAL A 243 -0.02 12.51 -0.79
C VAL A 243 1.41 12.42 -1.29
N PHE A 244 1.60 11.75 -2.43
CA PHE A 244 2.89 11.62 -3.10
C PHE A 244 2.81 12.13 -4.53
N LEU A 245 3.85 12.83 -4.98
CA LEU A 245 4.07 13.29 -6.34
C LEU A 245 5.30 12.55 -6.90
N ASN A 246 5.11 11.78 -7.97
CA ASN A 246 6.16 10.93 -8.58
C ASN A 246 6.85 10.02 -7.54
N GLY A 247 6.05 9.48 -6.61
CA GLY A 247 6.51 8.69 -5.46
C GLY A 247 7.15 9.48 -4.31
N SER A 248 7.53 10.74 -4.49
CA SER A 248 8.04 11.60 -3.41
C SER A 248 6.89 12.10 -2.53
N LEU A 249 7.02 12.01 -1.20
CA LEU A 249 6.00 12.54 -0.30
C LEU A 249 5.92 14.07 -0.42
N VAL A 250 4.72 14.60 -0.65
CA VAL A 250 4.44 16.05 -0.70
C VAL A 250 3.44 16.51 0.37
N PHE A 251 2.76 15.58 1.05
CA PHE A 251 1.84 15.91 2.14
C PHE A 251 1.74 14.79 3.18
N GLY A 252 1.62 15.16 4.46
CA GLY A 252 1.66 14.24 5.59
C GLY A 252 3.09 13.99 6.09
N GLN A 253 3.37 12.80 6.66
CA GLN A 253 4.69 12.48 7.21
C GLN A 253 5.06 11.01 7.02
N LEU A 254 6.32 10.75 6.61
CA LEU A 254 6.91 9.40 6.59
C LEU A 254 7.25 8.96 8.02
N GLY A 255 6.79 7.78 8.44
CA GLY A 255 7.16 7.18 9.73
C GLY A 255 6.83 8.05 10.95
N GLY A 256 5.55 8.37 11.18
CA GLY A 256 5.16 9.20 12.32
C GLY A 256 3.68 9.57 12.36
N ILE A 257 3.41 10.70 13.03
CA ILE A 257 2.10 11.36 13.11
C ILE A 257 2.30 12.79 12.60
N ALA A 258 1.77 13.09 11.41
CA ALA A 258 1.78 14.44 10.89
C ALA A 258 0.96 15.38 11.79
N HIS A 259 1.46 16.61 11.96
CA HIS A 259 0.75 17.72 12.61
C HIS A 259 -0.50 18.14 11.82
N ALA A 260 -1.40 18.92 12.42
CA ALA A 260 -2.46 19.59 11.66
C ALA A 260 -1.88 20.54 10.60
N THR A 261 -2.64 20.70 9.53
CA THR A 261 -2.27 21.52 8.37
C THR A 261 -2.46 23.00 8.69
N ASN A 262 -1.34 23.73 8.72
CA ASN A 262 -1.30 25.18 8.82
C ASN A 262 -1.06 25.80 7.44
N LEU A 263 -1.05 27.15 7.37
CA LEU A 263 -0.83 27.89 6.12
C LEU A 263 0.48 27.48 5.42
N VAL A 264 1.59 27.36 6.15
CA VAL A 264 2.91 26.99 5.57
C VAL A 264 2.89 25.59 4.96
N ILE A 265 2.23 24.62 5.60
CA ILE A 265 2.07 23.26 5.06
C ILE A 265 1.17 23.28 3.81
N SER A 266 0.09 24.08 3.82
CA SER A 266 -0.81 24.22 2.67
C SER A 266 -0.11 24.89 1.47
N GLU A 267 0.63 25.97 1.70
CA GLU A 267 1.41 26.69 0.69
C GLU A 267 2.49 25.80 0.08
N ALA A 268 3.26 25.07 0.90
CA ALA A 268 4.28 24.15 0.42
C ALA A 268 3.70 22.98 -0.40
N PHE A 269 2.51 22.49 -0.03
CA PHE A 269 1.80 21.46 -0.78
C PHE A 269 1.25 21.99 -2.11
N GLU A 270 0.66 23.19 -2.11
CA GLU A 270 0.25 23.88 -3.34
C GLU A 270 1.44 24.13 -4.26
N ASP A 271 2.57 24.62 -3.74
CA ASP A 271 3.82 24.84 -4.49
C ASP A 271 4.34 23.56 -5.16
N ALA A 272 4.37 22.43 -4.43
CA ALA A 272 4.72 21.15 -5.02
C ALA A 272 3.81 20.77 -6.20
N LEU A 273 2.51 21.09 -6.10
CA LEU A 273 1.52 20.82 -7.14
C LEU A 273 1.45 21.88 -8.26
N LYS A 274 1.97 23.10 -8.08
CA LYS A 274 1.99 24.14 -9.13
C LYS A 274 2.65 23.64 -10.42
N SER A 275 3.73 22.86 -10.29
CA SER A 275 4.43 22.19 -11.41
C SER A 275 3.54 21.25 -12.23
N VAL A 276 2.50 20.66 -11.61
CA VAL A 276 1.53 19.75 -12.24
C VAL A 276 0.35 20.53 -12.82
N CYS A 277 -0.13 21.55 -12.11
CA CYS A 277 -1.31 22.33 -12.47
C CYS A 277 -1.08 23.25 -13.68
N LEU A 278 0.14 23.73 -13.90
CA LEU A 278 0.48 24.61 -15.05
C LEU A 278 0.31 23.95 -16.43
N ILE A 279 0.16 22.61 -16.48
CA ILE A 279 -0.11 21.86 -17.73
C ILE A 279 -1.60 21.96 -18.15
N ASN A 280 -2.51 22.44 -17.29
CA ASN A 280 -3.94 22.62 -17.58
C ASN A 280 -4.48 23.99 -17.09
N SER A 281 -3.89 25.08 -17.59
CA SER A 281 -4.02 26.44 -17.06
C SER A 281 -5.39 27.13 -17.17
N ASP A 282 -6.45 26.47 -17.68
CA ASP A 282 -7.82 27.03 -17.74
C ASP A 282 -8.72 26.65 -16.54
N LEU A 283 -8.36 25.62 -15.76
CA LEU A 283 -9.30 25.03 -14.78
C LEU A 283 -9.20 25.53 -13.34
N PHE A 284 -8.10 26.21 -12.95
CA PHE A 284 -7.87 26.53 -11.53
C PHE A 284 -8.65 27.75 -11.00
N ARG A 285 -9.26 28.57 -11.86
CA ARG A 285 -10.03 29.76 -11.45
C ARG A 285 -11.39 29.47 -10.80
N ARG A 286 -11.79 28.19 -10.67
CA ARG A 286 -12.97 27.75 -9.92
C ARG A 286 -12.56 26.57 -9.04
N GLY A 287 -12.61 26.76 -7.73
CA GLY A 287 -11.84 25.98 -6.76
C GLY A 287 -12.06 24.46 -6.82
N LEU A 288 -10.94 23.71 -6.77
CA LEU A 288 -10.83 22.28 -6.42
C LEU A 288 -11.95 21.34 -6.90
N GLN A 289 -12.43 21.56 -8.12
CA GLN A 289 -13.20 20.60 -8.90
C GLN A 289 -12.62 20.48 -10.30
N THR A 290 -11.67 19.55 -10.50
CA THR A 290 -11.63 18.77 -11.75
C THR A 290 -10.65 17.59 -11.72
N ARG A 291 -11.16 16.44 -12.17
CA ARG A 291 -10.54 15.44 -13.06
C ARG A 291 -9.01 15.23 -13.04
N LEU A 292 -8.39 15.17 -11.87
CA LEU A 292 -7.21 14.32 -11.69
C LEU A 292 -7.65 12.85 -11.76
N ASN A 293 -6.93 12.00 -12.49
CA ASN A 293 -7.09 10.55 -12.47
C ASN A 293 -6.52 9.98 -11.16
N LEU A 294 -7.16 10.33 -10.04
CA LEU A 294 -6.86 9.82 -8.71
C LEU A 294 -7.23 8.33 -8.65
N LYS A 295 -6.23 7.45 -8.76
CA LYS A 295 -6.36 6.10 -8.18
C LYS A 295 -6.31 6.27 -6.66
N LEU A 296 -7.44 6.04 -6.01
CA LEU A 296 -7.53 5.96 -4.56
C LEU A 296 -6.94 4.61 -4.12
N LEU A 297 -5.75 4.62 -3.52
CA LEU A 297 -5.15 3.40 -2.97
C LEU A 297 -5.63 3.23 -1.52
N VAL A 298 -6.51 2.27 -1.30
CA VAL A 298 -6.93 1.84 0.03
C VAL A 298 -6.08 0.62 0.42
N LEU A 299 -5.16 0.82 1.37
CA LEU A 299 -4.32 -0.22 1.99
C LEU A 299 -4.80 -0.57 3.41
#